data_AF-A0A4R4KEE0-F1
#
_entry.id   AF-A0A4R4KEE0-F1
#
_cell.length_a   1.000
_cell.length_b   1.000
_cell.length_c   1.000
_cell.angle_alpha   90.00
_cell.angle_beta   90.00
_cell.angle_gamma   90.00
#
_symmetry.space_group_name_H-M   'P 1'
#
loop_
_entity.id
_entity.type
_entity.pdbx_description
1 polymer ?
#
loop_
_entity_poly.entity_id
_entity_poly.type
_entity_poly.pdbx_seq_one_letter_code
_entity_poly.pdbx_strand_id
1 'polypeptide(L)'
;VVARGLGEPEHAADLLTDALAYAGRTSHPLLTGMAGTLRGFVALDMGDCDTAERDARAVLTAVEPHNPQAPAQVAPRVLLATARLAAGDPATAVGLLAPVATTASSNPTLLFSRRQTMARYASALLAHGQREQALDWARRAVAAPAEDVRSQVIGASVLAEALAACGQPVEAVASAEEAVRLAYATEQRSERAAADALHIRLTTP
;
A
#
# COMPACT_ATOMS: atom_id res chain seq x y z
N VAL A 1 3.16 7.46 12.04
CA VAL A 1 2.64 7.99 10.76
C VAL A 1 3.42 9.21 10.30
N VAL A 2 3.65 10.22 11.14
CA VAL A 2 4.40 11.44 10.77
C VAL A 2 5.86 11.14 10.39
N ALA A 3 6.66 10.48 11.23
CA ALA A 3 8.06 10.14 10.92
C ALA A 3 8.21 9.37 9.60
N ARG A 4 7.40 8.32 9.41
CA ARG A 4 7.32 7.57 8.15
C ARG A 4 7.04 8.48 6.95
N GLY A 5 6.05 9.37 7.07
CA GLY A 5 5.68 10.27 6.00
C GLY A 5 6.72 11.36 5.70
N LEU A 6 7.52 11.77 6.69
CA LEU A 6 8.68 12.65 6.54
C LEU A 6 9.90 11.97 5.88
N GLY A 7 9.85 10.65 5.67
CA GLY A 7 10.97 9.89 5.12
C GLY A 7 11.98 9.42 6.17
N GLU A 8 11.56 9.27 7.43
CA GLU A 8 12.37 8.77 8.55
C GLU A 8 11.88 7.38 8.99
N PRO A 9 12.10 6.33 8.18
CA PRO A 9 11.56 4.99 8.46
C PRO A 9 12.19 4.36 9.72
N GLU A 10 13.48 4.58 9.99
CA GLU A 10 14.14 4.06 11.20
C GLU A 10 13.49 4.62 12.47
N HIS A 11 13.34 5.94 12.56
CA HIS A 11 12.68 6.58 13.69
C HIS A 11 11.21 6.15 13.84
N ALA A 12 10.51 5.95 12.71
CA ALA A 12 9.16 5.40 12.73
C ALA A 12 9.12 3.96 13.28
N ALA A 13 10.12 3.14 12.96
CA ALA A 13 10.23 1.76 13.44
C ALA A 13 10.44 1.71 14.95
N ASP A 14 11.28 2.60 15.50
CA ASP A 14 11.50 2.72 16.95
C ASP A 14 10.19 3.06 17.68
N LEU A 15 9.50 4.12 17.25
CA LEU A 15 8.24 4.55 17.86
C LEU A 15 7.15 3.46 17.81
N LEU A 16 7.08 2.70 16.72
CA LEU A 16 6.11 1.63 16.55
C LEU A 16 6.49 0.37 17.36
N THR A 17 7.78 0.13 17.57
CA THR A 17 8.26 -0.93 18.45
C THR A 17 7.91 -0.63 19.90
N ASP A 18 8.11 0.61 20.35
CA ASP A 18 7.67 1.04 21.68
C ASP A 18 6.15 0.93 21.86
N ALA A 19 5.39 1.34 20.85
CA ALA A 19 3.93 1.22 20.86
C ALA A 19 3.47 -0.24 20.96
N LEU A 20 4.15 -1.17 20.28
CA LEU A 20 3.87 -2.60 20.37
C LEU A 20 4.24 -3.19 21.73
N ALA A 21 5.36 -2.78 22.31
CA ALA A 21 5.74 -3.20 23.66
C ALA A 21 4.69 -2.75 24.71
N TYR A 22 4.19 -1.51 24.57
CA TYR A 22 3.12 -1.01 25.42
C TYR A 22 1.78 -1.73 25.18
N ALA A 23 1.42 -2.00 23.92
CA ALA A 23 0.23 -2.75 23.56
C ALA A 23 0.23 -4.15 24.15
N GLY A 24 1.38 -4.84 24.11
CA GLY A 24 1.57 -6.15 24.74
C GLY A 24 1.38 -6.12 26.25
N ARG A 25 1.88 -5.08 26.94
CA ARG A 25 1.68 -4.91 28.38
C ARG A 25 0.23 -4.65 28.78
N THR A 26 -0.55 -4.02 27.90
CA THR A 26 -1.94 -3.62 28.17
C THR A 26 -2.97 -4.55 27.55
N SER A 27 -2.53 -5.57 26.82
CA SER A 27 -3.37 -6.50 26.05
C SER A 27 -4.40 -5.79 25.17
N HIS A 28 -4.06 -4.62 24.61
CA HIS A 28 -5.00 -3.78 23.86
C HIS A 28 -5.04 -4.16 22.36
N PRO A 29 -6.03 -4.93 21.88
CA PRO A 29 -5.94 -5.61 20.58
C PRO A 29 -5.90 -4.66 19.38
N LEU A 30 -6.62 -3.54 19.46
CA LEU A 30 -6.62 -2.53 18.40
C LEU A 30 -5.25 -1.83 18.27
N LEU A 31 -4.56 -1.56 19.39
CA LEU A 31 -3.26 -0.92 19.36
C LEU A 31 -2.22 -1.89 18.78
N THR A 32 -2.25 -3.15 19.19
CA THR A 32 -1.44 -4.22 18.60
C THR A 32 -1.66 -4.31 17.09
N GLY A 33 -2.93 -4.33 16.66
CA GLY A 33 -3.28 -4.40 15.24
C GLY A 33 -2.76 -3.21 14.43
N MET A 34 -3.00 -1.98 14.92
CA MET A 34 -2.57 -0.78 14.20
C MET A 34 -1.05 -0.61 14.19
N ALA A 35 -0.41 -0.74 15.35
CA ALA A 35 1.04 -0.54 15.47
C ALA A 35 1.81 -1.63 14.70
N GLY A 36 1.38 -2.89 14.78
CA GLY A 36 1.97 -3.99 14.02
C GLY A 36 1.84 -3.80 12.52
N THR A 37 0.66 -3.41 12.05
CA THR A 37 0.43 -3.14 10.62
C THR A 37 1.30 -1.98 10.12
N LEU A 38 1.34 -0.87 10.87
CA LEU A 38 2.16 0.28 10.48
C LEU A 38 3.66 -0.05 10.53
N ARG A 39 4.11 -0.83 11.51
CA ARG A 39 5.52 -1.24 11.62
C ARG A 39 5.93 -2.11 10.44
N GLY A 40 5.06 -3.06 10.04
CA GLY A 40 5.32 -3.87 8.86
C GLY A 40 5.44 -3.03 7.58
N PHE A 41 4.63 -1.98 7.41
CA PHE A 41 4.80 -1.09 6.27
C PHE A 41 6.09 -0.27 6.31
N VAL A 42 6.54 0.13 7.51
CA VAL A 42 7.85 0.76 7.69
C VAL A 42 8.97 -0.22 7.36
N ALA A 43 8.84 -1.49 7.76
CA ALA A 43 9.79 -2.54 7.41
C ALA A 43 9.89 -2.71 5.89
N LEU A 44 8.77 -2.69 5.15
CA LEU A 44 8.79 -2.69 3.69
C LEU A 44 9.49 -1.47 3.11
N ASP A 45 9.27 -0.27 3.66
CA ASP A 45 9.95 0.94 3.21
C ASP A 45 11.49 0.86 3.43
N MET A 46 11.94 0.02 4.38
CA MET A 46 13.35 -0.30 4.63
C MET A 46 13.87 -1.55 3.88
N GLY A 47 13.01 -2.23 3.10
CA GLY A 47 13.35 -3.46 2.38
C GLY A 47 13.30 -4.75 3.20
N ASP A 48 12.86 -4.71 4.47
CA ASP A 48 12.73 -5.88 5.34
C ASP A 48 11.37 -6.57 5.15
N CYS A 49 11.32 -7.44 4.12
CA CYS A 49 10.13 -8.20 3.75
C CYS A 49 9.74 -9.23 4.82
N ASP A 50 10.72 -9.82 5.51
CA ASP A 50 10.49 -10.87 6.50
C ASP A 50 9.80 -10.30 7.74
N THR A 51 10.23 -9.13 8.21
CA THR A 51 9.57 -8.45 9.32
C THR A 51 8.18 -7.96 8.94
N ALA A 52 8.00 -7.43 7.73
CA ALA A 52 6.69 -7.04 7.24
C ALA A 52 5.70 -8.22 7.22
N GLU A 53 6.13 -9.37 6.71
CA GLU A 53 5.31 -10.58 6.68
C GLU A 53 4.97 -11.08 8.09
N ARG A 54 5.97 -11.15 8.98
CA ARG A 54 5.80 -11.60 10.35
C ARG A 54 4.79 -10.75 11.10
N ASP A 55 4.88 -9.43 10.97
CA ASP A 55 3.96 -8.49 11.59
C ASP A 55 2.55 -8.61 11.01
N ALA A 56 2.42 -8.74 9.70
CA ALA A 56 1.12 -8.93 9.06
C ALA A 56 0.41 -10.19 9.56
N ARG A 57 1.13 -11.31 9.64
CA ARG A 57 0.61 -12.58 10.15
C ARG A 57 0.23 -12.48 11.61
N ALA A 58 1.08 -11.90 12.45
CA ALA A 58 0.80 -11.70 13.87
C ALA A 58 -0.49 -10.88 14.09
N VAL A 59 -0.66 -9.79 13.33
CA VAL A 59 -1.88 -8.97 13.41
C VAL A 59 -3.11 -9.73 12.90
N LEU A 60 -3.00 -10.43 11.77
CA LEU A 60 -4.12 -11.23 11.25
C LEU A 60 -4.56 -12.30 12.24
N THR A 61 -3.63 -13.03 12.84
CA THR A 61 -3.93 -14.01 13.90
C THR A 61 -4.60 -13.38 15.12
N ALA A 62 -4.20 -12.15 15.49
CA ALA A 62 -4.80 -11.45 16.63
C ALA A 62 -6.21 -10.89 16.34
N VAL A 63 -6.51 -10.52 15.09
CA VAL A 63 -7.78 -9.86 14.71
C VAL A 63 -8.81 -10.85 14.14
N GLU A 64 -8.38 -11.96 13.54
CA GLU A 64 -9.23 -12.97 12.92
C GLU A 64 -10.31 -13.57 13.84
N PRO A 65 -10.03 -13.89 15.11
CA PRO A 65 -11.03 -14.45 16.04
C PRO A 65 -12.19 -13.50 16.35
N HIS A 66 -12.03 -12.20 16.08
CA HIS A 66 -12.98 -11.19 16.55
C HIS A 66 -13.93 -10.68 15.46
N ASN A 67 -13.62 -10.85 14.16
CA ASN A 67 -14.52 -10.75 13.01
C ASN A 67 -13.72 -10.83 11.67
N PRO A 68 -13.82 -11.93 10.88
CA PRO A 68 -13.03 -12.17 9.65
C PRO A 68 -13.31 -11.20 8.48
N GLN A 69 -14.38 -10.41 8.55
CA GLN A 69 -14.77 -9.42 7.53
C GLN A 69 -14.66 -7.98 8.05
N ALA A 70 -14.03 -7.78 9.22
CA ALA A 70 -13.92 -6.45 9.80
C ALA A 70 -13.01 -5.52 8.98
N PRO A 71 -13.37 -4.24 8.86
CA PRO A 71 -12.49 -3.17 8.36
C PRO A 71 -11.05 -3.21 8.84
N ALA A 72 -10.83 -3.69 10.07
CA ALA A 72 -9.52 -3.84 10.69
C ALA A 72 -8.58 -4.84 10.00
N GLN A 73 -9.09 -5.72 9.13
CA GLN A 73 -8.28 -6.74 8.45
C GLN A 73 -7.81 -6.30 7.06
N VAL A 74 -8.33 -5.21 6.51
CA VAL A 74 -7.95 -4.74 5.17
C VAL A 74 -6.47 -4.36 5.14
N ALA A 75 -6.02 -3.50 6.05
CA ALA A 75 -4.63 -3.04 6.08
C ALA A 75 -3.61 -4.17 6.34
N PRO A 76 -3.80 -5.10 7.30
CA PRO A 76 -2.93 -6.26 7.47
C PRO A 76 -2.88 -7.19 6.26
N ARG A 77 -4.01 -7.40 5.54
CA ARG A 77 -4.02 -8.17 4.29
C ARG A 77 -3.24 -7.47 3.18
N VAL A 78 -3.40 -6.16 3.05
CA VAL A 78 -2.63 -5.35 2.11
C VAL A 78 -1.13 -5.42 2.44
N LEU A 79 -0.76 -5.36 3.73
CA LEU A 79 0.62 -5.51 4.17
C LEU A 79 1.19 -6.87 3.77
N LEU A 80 0.49 -7.96 4.10
CA LEU A 80 0.92 -9.31 3.76
C LEU A 80 1.09 -9.49 2.25
N ALA A 81 0.14 -9.00 1.46
CA ALA A 81 0.22 -9.06 0.00
C ALA A 81 1.39 -8.23 -0.55
N THR A 82 1.68 -7.07 0.04
CA THR A 82 2.81 -6.22 -0.37
C THR A 82 4.14 -6.89 -0.04
N ALA A 83 4.25 -7.55 1.12
CA ALA A 83 5.42 -8.36 1.47
C ALA A 83 5.61 -9.54 0.51
N ARG A 84 4.52 -10.21 0.12
CA ARG A 84 4.55 -11.28 -0.89
C ARG A 84 5.01 -10.79 -2.25
N LEU A 85 4.54 -9.62 -2.70
CA LEU A 85 5.02 -9.00 -3.93
C LEU A 85 6.52 -8.71 -3.87
N ALA A 86 6.98 -8.11 -2.79
CA ALA A 86 8.40 -7.78 -2.60
C ALA A 86 9.28 -9.04 -2.55
N ALA A 87 8.75 -10.16 -2.05
CA ALA A 87 9.38 -11.47 -2.07
C ALA A 87 9.28 -12.21 -3.41
N GLY A 88 8.70 -11.61 -4.46
CA GLY A 88 8.57 -12.22 -5.78
C GLY A 88 7.42 -13.21 -5.95
N ASP A 89 6.40 -13.16 -5.08
CA ASP A 89 5.20 -14.00 -5.13
C ASP A 89 3.93 -13.18 -5.46
N PRO A 90 3.78 -12.75 -6.73
CA PRO A 90 2.62 -11.96 -7.13
C PRO A 90 1.31 -12.76 -7.16
N ALA A 91 1.38 -14.08 -7.34
CA ALA A 91 0.19 -14.93 -7.37
C ALA A 91 -0.52 -14.94 -6.01
N THR A 92 0.23 -15.14 -4.92
CA THR A 92 -0.34 -15.08 -3.57
C THR A 92 -0.86 -13.67 -3.25
N ALA A 93 -0.14 -12.63 -3.68
CA ALA A 93 -0.56 -11.26 -3.45
C ALA A 93 -1.91 -10.92 -4.12
N VAL A 94 -2.11 -11.38 -5.37
CA VAL A 94 -3.40 -11.26 -6.07
C VAL A 94 -4.51 -11.95 -5.26
N GLY A 95 -4.29 -13.18 -4.80
CA GLY A 95 -5.26 -13.93 -3.99
C GLY A 95 -5.63 -13.24 -2.68
N LEU A 96 -4.66 -12.63 -2.00
CA LEU A 96 -4.87 -11.88 -0.75
C LEU A 96 -5.63 -10.58 -0.94
N LEU A 97 -5.41 -9.88 -2.07
CA LEU A 97 -5.96 -8.55 -2.34
C LEU A 97 -7.33 -8.60 -3.02
N ALA A 98 -7.63 -9.63 -3.82
CA ALA A 98 -8.88 -9.72 -4.56
C ALA A 98 -10.13 -9.55 -3.67
N PRO A 99 -10.27 -10.23 -2.51
CA PRO A 99 -11.46 -10.07 -1.66
C PRO A 99 -11.65 -8.65 -1.13
N VAL A 100 -10.56 -7.99 -0.73
CA VAL A 100 -10.61 -6.64 -0.14
C VAL A 100 -10.74 -5.53 -1.20
N ALA A 101 -10.25 -5.74 -2.42
CA ALA A 101 -10.39 -4.79 -3.52
C ALA A 101 -11.79 -4.83 -4.16
N THR A 102 -12.43 -6.00 -4.17
CA THR A 102 -13.74 -6.23 -4.80
C THR A 102 -14.93 -5.99 -3.88
N THR A 103 -14.70 -5.86 -2.57
CA THR A 103 -15.77 -5.59 -1.59
C THR A 103 -16.51 -4.29 -1.89
N ALA A 104 -17.84 -4.32 -1.70
CA ALA A 104 -18.75 -3.22 -1.99
C ALA A 104 -18.45 -1.94 -1.19
N SER A 105 -18.78 -0.79 -1.79
CA SER A 105 -18.37 0.57 -1.42
C SER A 105 -18.78 1.10 -0.04
N SER A 106 -19.60 0.39 0.73
CA SER A 106 -20.26 0.93 1.91
C SER A 106 -19.50 0.74 3.23
N ASN A 107 -18.43 -0.05 3.24
CA ASN A 107 -17.73 -0.36 4.49
C ASN A 107 -16.56 0.60 4.70
N PRO A 108 -16.51 1.33 5.84
CA PRO A 108 -15.35 2.14 6.18
C PRO A 108 -14.13 1.24 6.32
N THR A 109 -12.94 1.71 5.91
CA THR A 109 -11.67 1.00 6.06
C THR A 109 -10.82 1.68 7.14
N LEU A 110 -10.06 0.90 7.91
CA LEU A 110 -9.13 1.44 8.90
C LEU A 110 -7.71 1.48 8.33
N LEU A 111 -6.97 2.56 8.58
CA LEU A 111 -5.56 2.81 8.19
C LEU A 111 -5.25 2.92 6.70
N PHE A 112 -6.09 2.38 5.83
CA PHE A 112 -5.90 2.38 4.38
C PHE A 112 -7.14 2.90 3.70
N SER A 113 -6.96 3.86 2.79
CA SER A 113 -8.05 4.28 1.93
C SER A 113 -8.37 3.19 0.92
N ARG A 114 -9.63 3.16 0.48
CA ARG A 114 -10.07 2.22 -0.55
C ARG A 114 -9.27 2.34 -1.84
N ARG A 115 -8.99 3.58 -2.26
CA ARG A 115 -8.17 3.87 -3.44
C ARG A 115 -6.83 3.16 -3.35
N GLN A 116 -6.16 3.24 -2.21
CA GLN A 116 -4.87 2.60 -2.01
C GLN A 116 -4.97 1.07 -2.12
N THR A 117 -6.00 0.45 -1.54
CA THR A 117 -6.24 -1.01 -1.66
C THR A 117 -6.43 -1.43 -3.12
N MET A 118 -7.24 -0.70 -3.89
CA MET A 118 -7.46 -0.98 -5.31
C MET A 118 -6.18 -0.79 -6.13
N ALA A 119 -5.40 0.25 -5.86
CA ALA A 119 -4.12 0.48 -6.52
C ALA A 119 -3.11 -0.64 -6.21
N ARG A 120 -3.04 -1.10 -4.95
CA ARG A 120 -2.17 -2.24 -4.59
C ARG A 120 -2.61 -3.54 -5.29
N TYR A 121 -3.92 -3.76 -5.44
CA TYR A 121 -4.41 -4.89 -6.22
C TYR A 121 -4.01 -4.80 -7.70
N ALA A 122 -4.15 -3.63 -8.32
CA ALA A 122 -3.66 -3.40 -9.68
C ALA A 122 -2.15 -3.63 -9.81
N SER A 123 -1.34 -3.22 -8.82
CA SER A 123 0.11 -3.51 -8.79
C SER A 123 0.38 -5.02 -8.76
N ALA A 124 -0.38 -5.78 -7.95
CA ALA A 124 -0.23 -7.23 -7.85
C ALA A 124 -0.57 -7.93 -9.16
N LEU A 125 -1.68 -7.52 -9.80
CA LEU A 125 -2.09 -8.00 -11.12
C LEU A 125 -1.03 -7.72 -12.17
N LEU A 126 -0.44 -6.52 -12.15
CA LEU A 126 0.61 -6.13 -13.08
C LEU A 126 1.86 -6.99 -12.90
N ALA A 127 2.31 -7.18 -11.66
CA ALA A 127 3.44 -8.05 -11.32
C ALA A 127 3.17 -9.53 -11.67
N HIS A 128 1.91 -9.95 -11.65
CA HIS A 128 1.49 -11.28 -12.09
C HIS A 128 1.34 -11.41 -13.62
N GLY A 129 1.58 -10.33 -14.38
CA GLY A 129 1.49 -10.31 -15.84
C GLY A 129 0.08 -10.07 -16.41
N GLN A 130 -0.92 -9.80 -15.56
CA GLN A 130 -2.30 -9.57 -15.96
C GLN A 130 -2.54 -8.08 -16.33
N ARG A 131 -1.83 -7.62 -17.36
CA ARG A 131 -1.71 -6.19 -17.73
C ARG A 131 -3.04 -5.47 -17.95
N GLU A 132 -3.92 -6.05 -18.77
CA GLU A 132 -5.24 -5.45 -19.06
C GLU A 132 -6.12 -5.32 -17.80
N GLN A 133 -6.12 -6.35 -16.96
CA GLN A 133 -6.87 -6.33 -15.71
C GLN A 133 -6.24 -5.33 -14.72
N ALA A 134 -4.91 -5.25 -14.66
CA ALA A 134 -4.22 -4.26 -13.85
C ALA A 134 -4.59 -2.83 -14.28
N LEU A 135 -4.66 -2.55 -15.58
CA LEU A 135 -5.04 -1.24 -16.10
C LEU A 135 -6.50 -0.89 -15.76
N ASP A 136 -7.44 -1.83 -15.89
CA ASP A 136 -8.83 -1.62 -15.47
C ASP A 136 -8.91 -1.23 -13.98
N TRP A 137 -8.24 -2.01 -13.12
CA TRP A 137 -8.25 -1.75 -11.68
C TRP A 137 -7.51 -0.47 -11.31
N ALA A 138 -6.43 -0.11 -12.00
CA ALA A 138 -5.71 1.15 -11.77
C ALA A 138 -6.59 2.36 -12.10
N ARG A 139 -7.33 2.32 -13.22
CA ARG A 139 -8.30 3.37 -13.58
C ARG A 139 -9.41 3.49 -12.53
N ARG A 140 -9.95 2.35 -12.08
CA ARG A 140 -10.96 2.32 -11.02
C ARG A 140 -10.43 2.85 -9.69
N ALA A 141 -9.15 2.61 -9.37
CA ALA A 141 -8.51 3.14 -8.16
C ALA A 141 -8.45 4.68 -8.21
N VAL A 142 -7.98 5.27 -9.30
CA VAL A 142 -7.90 6.73 -9.46
C VAL A 142 -9.29 7.38 -9.44
N ALA A 143 -10.32 6.71 -9.99
CA ALA A 143 -11.69 7.18 -9.96
C ALA A 143 -12.38 7.07 -8.58
N ALA A 144 -11.94 6.14 -7.72
CA ALA A 144 -12.48 6.02 -6.36
C ALA A 144 -12.10 7.25 -5.52
N PRO A 145 -12.95 7.79 -4.63
CA PRO A 145 -12.61 8.93 -3.78
C PRO A 145 -11.31 8.72 -3.00
N ALA A 146 -10.50 9.77 -2.88
CA ALA A 146 -9.33 9.78 -2.00
C ALA A 146 -9.68 10.43 -0.68
N GLU A 147 -9.18 9.83 0.39
CA GLU A 147 -9.26 10.37 1.74
C GLU A 147 -7.96 11.12 2.11
N ASP A 148 -6.87 10.88 1.37
CA ASP A 148 -5.55 11.39 1.65
C ASP A 148 -4.70 11.60 0.37
N VAL A 149 -3.62 12.37 0.47
CA VAL A 149 -2.71 12.65 -0.67
C VAL A 149 -1.83 11.44 -1.01
N ARG A 150 -1.42 10.62 -0.04
CA ARG A 150 -0.56 9.47 -0.31
C ARG A 150 -1.26 8.45 -1.21
N SER A 151 -2.55 8.18 -0.97
CA SER A 151 -3.32 7.29 -1.84
C SER A 151 -3.59 7.88 -3.23
N GLN A 152 -3.60 9.20 -3.39
CA GLN A 152 -3.57 9.87 -4.69
C GLN A 152 -2.27 9.55 -5.45
N VAL A 153 -1.11 9.76 -4.79
CA VAL A 153 0.21 9.49 -5.39
C VAL A 153 0.33 8.02 -5.81
N ILE A 154 -0.04 7.10 -4.93
CA ILE A 154 0.02 5.66 -5.22
C ILE A 154 -0.90 5.29 -6.37
N GLY A 155 -2.12 5.83 -6.40
CA GLY A 155 -3.07 5.58 -7.51
C GLY A 155 -2.53 6.04 -8.86
N ALA A 156 -2.00 7.26 -8.93
CA ALA A 156 -1.41 7.82 -10.15
C ALA A 156 -0.17 7.02 -10.60
N SER A 157 0.71 6.65 -9.66
CA SER A 157 1.92 5.86 -9.94
C SER A 157 1.59 4.49 -10.53
N VAL A 158 0.61 3.79 -9.94
CA VAL A 158 0.20 2.46 -10.45
C VAL A 158 -0.49 2.57 -11.79
N LEU A 159 -1.29 3.62 -12.02
CA LEU A 159 -1.88 3.88 -13.33
C LEU A 159 -0.79 4.11 -14.39
N ALA A 160 0.24 4.88 -14.08
CA ALA A 160 1.37 5.09 -14.97
C ALA A 160 2.06 3.78 -15.36
N GLU A 161 2.35 2.91 -14.39
CA GLU A 161 2.97 1.61 -14.69
C GLU A 161 2.08 0.69 -15.52
N ALA A 162 0.78 0.65 -15.22
CA ALA A 162 -0.17 -0.17 -15.97
C ALA A 162 -0.34 0.32 -17.41
N LEU A 163 -0.41 1.65 -17.61
CA LEU A 163 -0.45 2.27 -18.93
C LEU A 163 0.82 1.95 -19.74
N ALA A 164 2.00 2.09 -19.12
CA ALA A 164 3.27 1.76 -19.76
C ALA A 164 3.31 0.28 -20.20
N ALA A 165 2.89 -0.64 -19.31
CA ALA A 165 2.86 -2.07 -19.62
C ALA A 165 1.86 -2.46 -20.72
N CYS A 166 0.78 -1.68 -20.87
CA CYS A 166 -0.20 -1.81 -21.95
C CYS A 166 0.18 -1.03 -23.22
N GLY A 167 1.40 -0.46 -23.29
CA GLY A 167 1.88 0.24 -24.49
C GLY A 167 1.21 1.60 -24.71
N GLN A 168 0.80 2.29 -23.64
CA GLN A 168 0.23 3.65 -23.65
C GLN A 168 1.22 4.64 -23.03
N PRO A 169 2.38 4.92 -23.67
CA PRO A 169 3.49 5.64 -23.06
C PRO A 169 3.19 7.12 -22.79
N VAL A 170 2.38 7.76 -23.64
CA VAL A 170 2.03 9.19 -23.47
C VAL A 170 1.19 9.37 -22.21
N GLU A 171 0.15 8.56 -22.05
CA GLU A 171 -0.71 8.57 -20.88
C GLU A 171 0.02 8.10 -19.62
N ALA A 172 0.98 7.17 -19.77
CA ALA A 172 1.83 6.71 -18.68
C ALA A 172 2.69 7.86 -18.11
N VAL A 173 3.34 8.64 -18.98
CA VAL A 173 4.13 9.81 -18.57
C VAL A 173 3.24 10.84 -17.89
N ALA A 174 2.09 11.19 -18.47
CA ALA A 174 1.16 12.14 -17.86
C ALA A 174 0.68 11.69 -16.46
N SER A 175 0.47 10.39 -16.27
CA SER A 175 0.09 9.83 -14.97
C SER A 175 1.26 9.88 -13.96
N ALA A 176 2.50 9.70 -14.42
CA ALA A 176 3.68 9.81 -13.58
C ALA A 176 3.98 11.27 -13.18
N GLU A 177 3.79 12.22 -14.09
CA GLU A 177 3.85 13.67 -13.80
C GLU A 177 2.85 14.05 -12.71
N GLU A 178 1.62 13.55 -12.80
CA GLU A 178 0.59 13.74 -11.79
C GLU A 178 1.00 13.17 -10.43
N ALA A 179 1.61 11.97 -10.40
CA ALA A 179 2.13 11.37 -9.18
C ALA A 179 3.21 12.26 -8.52
N VAL A 180 4.14 12.82 -9.30
CA VAL A 180 5.16 13.77 -8.82
C VAL A 180 4.49 15.03 -8.27
N ARG A 181 3.58 15.65 -9.02
CA ARG A 181 2.87 16.86 -8.59
C ARG A 181 2.17 16.65 -7.25
N LEU A 182 1.50 15.51 -7.07
CA LEU A 182 0.83 15.14 -5.83
C LEU A 182 1.83 14.88 -4.68
N ALA A 183 2.96 14.22 -4.95
CA ALA A 183 3.99 13.94 -3.94
C ALA A 183 4.65 15.21 -3.38
N TYR A 184 4.66 16.28 -4.16
CA TYR A 184 5.15 17.60 -3.76
C TYR A 184 4.05 18.54 -3.24
N ALA A 185 2.78 18.13 -3.25
CA ALA A 185 1.66 18.97 -2.79
C ALA A 185 1.59 19.13 -1.25
N THR A 186 2.38 18.35 -0.50
CA THR A 186 2.44 18.41 0.97
C THR A 186 3.88 18.26 1.46
N GLU A 187 4.12 18.55 2.73
CA GLU A 187 5.41 18.30 3.39
C GLU A 187 5.70 16.80 3.66
N GLN A 188 4.78 15.89 3.31
CA GLN A 188 5.05 14.46 3.35
C GLN A 188 5.98 14.09 2.19
N ARG A 189 7.17 13.59 2.49
CA ARG A 189 8.27 13.38 1.52
C ARG A 189 8.43 11.94 1.08
N SER A 190 7.86 10.99 1.84
CA SER A 190 8.04 9.54 1.63
C SER A 190 7.80 9.04 0.21
N GLU A 191 6.89 9.65 -0.56
CA GLU A 191 6.60 9.20 -1.93
C GLU A 191 7.42 9.92 -3.02
N ARG A 192 8.14 11.00 -2.70
CA ARG A 192 8.78 11.87 -3.71
C ARG A 192 9.83 11.11 -4.52
N ALA A 193 10.76 10.45 -3.83
CA ALA A 193 11.84 9.72 -4.49
C ALA A 193 11.31 8.62 -5.44
N ALA A 194 10.26 7.90 -5.04
CA ALA A 194 9.65 6.87 -5.87
C ALA A 194 8.89 7.45 -7.08
N ALA A 195 8.15 8.55 -6.88
CA ALA A 195 7.44 9.24 -7.96
C ALA A 195 8.42 9.83 -9.00
N ASP A 196 9.50 10.47 -8.53
CA ASP A 196 10.55 11.01 -9.40
C ASP A 196 11.24 9.91 -10.20
N ALA A 197 11.62 8.81 -9.54
CA ALA A 197 12.26 7.67 -10.20
C ALA A 197 11.35 7.03 -11.26
N LEU A 198 10.04 6.92 -10.98
CA LEU A 198 9.06 6.43 -11.94
C LEU A 198 8.96 7.36 -13.16
N HIS A 199 8.81 8.67 -12.92
CA HIS A 199 8.73 9.65 -14.00
C HIS A 199 9.99 9.66 -14.88
N ILE A 200 11.18 9.62 -14.28
CA ILE A 200 12.45 9.54 -15.01
C ILE A 200 12.50 8.25 -15.86
N ARG A 201 12.13 7.11 -15.29
CA ARG A 201 12.13 5.82 -16.00
C ARG A 201 11.19 5.81 -17.20
N LEU A 202 10.05 6.48 -17.13
CA LEU A 202 9.05 6.51 -18.22
C LEU A 202 9.34 7.57 -19.30
N THR A 203 10.14 8.58 -18.98
CA THR A 203 10.52 9.64 -19.92
C THR A 203 11.87 9.39 -20.59
N THR A 204 12.67 8.46 -20.05
CA THR A 204 13.95 8.06 -20.64
C THR A 204 13.72 6.90 -21.63
N PRO A 205 14.19 7.01 -22.88
CA PRO A 205 14.02 6.00 -23.93
C PRO A 205 14.81 4.70 -23.70
#